data_AF-A0A0G4PIW4-F1
#
_entry.id   AF-A0A0G4PIW4-F1
#
_cell.length_a   1.000
_cell.length_b   1.000
_cell.length_c   1.000
_cell.angle_alpha   90.00
_cell.angle_beta   90.00
_cell.angle_gamma   90.00
#
_symmetry.space_group_name_H-M   'P 1'
#
loop_
_entity.id
_entity.type
_entity.pdbx_description
1 polymer ?
#
loop_
_entity_poly.entity_id
_entity_poly.type
_entity_poly.pdbx_seq_one_letter_code
_entity_poly.pdbx_strand_id
1 'polypeptide(L)'
;MLSELQLQIVWDFTSTRDDFVAELEKFSGGDTNGRAVVRVQSYLLRIKNTLAMWTKLRWNMKKEGRCFEDRCIILMKLADEMAHSFPNCVTTVINEKGVVEIQDLAFQKQFDMFAMQLGSLTLWGCSNIDTAAVENACMVEEEQRRWEQKQPSRDDERGQSLRFLWTRFYYKDDHCDCHQCLNLYVPLRDPTPSPPLPPLFNSSDSDPMFSLLEE
;
A
#
# COMPACT_ATOMS: atom_id res chain seq x y z
N MET A 1 0.95 10.02 31.97
CA MET A 1 -0.11 10.93 31.54
C MET A 1 0.46 11.80 30.43
N LEU A 2 -0.19 11.87 29.27
CA LEU A 2 0.28 12.66 28.13
C LEU A 2 -0.10 14.13 28.33
N SER A 3 0.69 15.04 27.79
CA SER A 3 0.29 16.44 27.70
C SER A 3 -0.81 16.63 26.64
N GLU A 4 -1.56 17.73 26.73
CA GLU A 4 -2.56 18.12 25.73
C GLU A 4 -1.94 18.22 24.32
N LEU A 5 -0.72 18.77 24.23
CA LEU A 5 0.04 18.82 22.99
C LEU A 5 0.36 17.41 22.44
N GLN A 6 0.72 16.46 23.29
CA GLN A 6 0.98 15.08 22.87
C GLN A 6 -0.29 14.37 22.40
N LEU A 7 -1.44 14.64 23.00
CA LEU A 7 -2.73 14.12 22.57
C LEU A 7 -3.11 14.68 21.19
N GLN A 8 -2.93 15.98 20.97
CA GLN A 8 -3.19 16.60 19.67
C GLN A 8 -2.31 16.02 18.56
N ILE A 9 -1.00 15.85 18.82
CA ILE A 9 -0.07 15.23 17.86
C ILE A 9 -0.55 13.82 17.45
N VAL A 10 -1.05 13.06 18.41
CA VAL A 10 -1.51 11.69 18.16
C VAL A 10 -2.80 11.70 17.34
N TRP A 11 -3.75 12.57 17.65
CA TRP A 11 -4.97 12.72 16.86
C TRP A 11 -4.69 13.18 15.43
N ASP A 12 -3.82 14.18 15.26
CA ASP A 12 -3.43 14.67 13.94
C ASP A 12 -2.73 13.57 13.13
N PHE A 13 -1.87 12.79 13.78
CA PHE A 13 -1.21 11.63 13.17
C PHE A 13 -2.24 10.59 12.71
N THR A 14 -3.11 10.12 13.62
CA THR A 14 -4.09 9.07 13.33
C THR A 14 -5.06 9.52 12.24
N SER A 15 -5.63 10.73 12.34
CA SER A 15 -6.52 11.28 11.32
C SER A 15 -5.83 11.39 9.96
N THR A 16 -4.59 11.91 9.92
CA THR A 16 -3.87 12.07 8.65
C THR A 16 -3.50 10.71 8.03
N ARG A 17 -3.13 9.72 8.86
CA ARG A 17 -2.86 8.36 8.40
C ARG A 17 -4.12 7.72 7.81
N ASP A 18 -5.24 7.81 8.50
CA ASP A 18 -6.48 7.18 8.09
C ASP A 18 -7.04 7.83 6.81
N ASP A 19 -6.94 9.15 6.69
CA ASP A 19 -7.24 9.86 5.44
C ASP A 19 -6.36 9.41 4.28
N PHE A 20 -5.10 9.07 4.56
CA PHE A 20 -4.20 8.53 3.55
C PHE A 20 -4.56 7.12 3.12
N VAL A 21 -4.83 6.24 4.09
CA VAL A 21 -5.25 4.86 3.84
C VAL A 21 -6.54 4.85 3.02
N ALA A 22 -7.55 5.62 3.42
CA ALA A 22 -8.84 5.65 2.74
C ALA A 22 -8.74 6.09 1.27
N GLU A 23 -7.81 6.98 0.92
CA GLU A 23 -7.62 7.35 -0.49
C GLU A 23 -6.78 6.33 -1.26
N LEU A 24 -5.75 5.72 -0.63
CA LEU A 24 -4.98 4.64 -1.25
C LEU A 24 -5.87 3.43 -1.54
N GLU A 25 -6.82 3.12 -0.67
CA GLU A 25 -7.83 2.06 -0.89
C GLU A 25 -8.73 2.36 -2.09
N LYS A 26 -9.09 3.63 -2.33
CA LYS A 26 -9.81 3.99 -3.57
C LYS A 26 -8.95 3.76 -4.81
N PHE A 27 -7.68 4.13 -4.76
CA PHE A 27 -6.75 3.84 -5.85
C PHE A 27 -6.55 2.33 -6.06
N SER A 28 -6.58 1.54 -4.99
CA SER A 28 -6.54 0.07 -5.08
C SER A 28 -7.82 -0.50 -5.72
N GLY A 29 -8.96 0.16 -5.55
CA GLY A 29 -10.19 -0.13 -6.30
C GLY A 29 -10.19 0.39 -7.74
N GLY A 30 -9.10 1.03 -8.20
CA GLY A 30 -8.99 1.64 -9.53
C GLY A 30 -9.57 3.05 -9.65
N ASP A 31 -10.19 3.57 -8.58
CA ASP A 31 -10.86 4.87 -8.56
C ASP A 31 -9.90 6.00 -8.22
N THR A 32 -9.59 6.85 -9.20
CA THR A 32 -8.74 8.03 -9.00
C THR A 32 -9.52 9.26 -8.50
N ASN A 33 -10.83 9.16 -8.25
CA ASN A 33 -11.73 10.29 -7.99
C ASN A 33 -11.69 11.36 -9.09
N GLY A 34 -11.51 10.96 -10.36
CA GLY A 34 -11.38 11.90 -11.46
C GLY A 34 -10.05 12.67 -11.49
N ARG A 35 -9.06 12.26 -10.69
CA ARG A 35 -7.77 12.95 -10.62
C ARG A 35 -6.94 12.67 -11.86
N ALA A 36 -6.41 13.73 -12.46
CA ALA A 36 -5.34 13.62 -13.44
C ALA A 36 -4.10 12.95 -12.83
N VAL A 37 -3.27 12.32 -13.67
CA VAL A 37 -2.03 11.61 -13.29
C VAL A 37 -1.17 12.43 -12.32
N VAL A 38 -0.95 13.71 -12.64
CA VAL A 38 -0.14 14.65 -11.85
C VAL A 38 -0.66 14.82 -10.41
N ARG A 39 -1.98 14.75 -10.21
CA ARG A 39 -2.59 14.88 -8.87
C ARG A 39 -2.38 13.63 -8.02
N VAL A 40 -2.34 12.44 -8.61
CA VAL A 40 -2.00 11.20 -7.88
C VAL A 40 -0.52 11.19 -7.54
N GLN A 41 0.36 11.61 -8.45
CA GLN A 41 1.79 11.75 -8.16
C GLN A 41 2.04 12.74 -7.01
N SER A 42 1.39 13.91 -7.06
CA SER A 42 1.47 14.91 -6.00
C SER A 42 0.94 14.39 -4.66
N TYR A 43 -0.06 13.51 -4.71
CA TYR A 43 -0.60 12.86 -3.52
C TYR A 43 0.41 11.88 -2.89
N LEU A 44 1.06 11.02 -3.70
CA LEU A 44 2.13 10.13 -3.23
C LEU A 44 3.32 10.92 -2.65
N LEU A 45 3.71 12.02 -3.30
CA LEU A 45 4.74 12.92 -2.79
C LEU A 45 4.33 13.61 -1.48
N ARG A 46 3.03 13.91 -1.30
CA ARG A 46 2.51 14.40 -0.01
C ARG A 46 2.68 13.34 1.08
N ILE A 47 2.36 12.07 0.80
CA ILE A 47 2.59 10.97 1.75
C ILE A 47 4.07 10.89 2.13
N LYS A 48 4.99 10.89 1.15
CA LYS A 48 6.44 10.91 1.38
C LYS A 48 6.87 12.03 2.33
N ASN A 49 6.39 13.25 2.08
CA ASN A 49 6.74 14.40 2.91
C ASN A 49 6.15 14.31 4.33
N THR A 50 4.93 13.81 4.46
CA THR A 50 4.30 13.60 5.77
C THR A 50 5.00 12.50 6.57
N LEU A 51 5.42 11.40 5.94
CA LEU A 51 6.24 10.38 6.58
C LEU A 51 7.56 10.96 7.12
N ALA A 52 8.22 11.81 6.32
CA ALA A 52 9.44 12.51 6.75
C ALA A 52 9.20 13.48 7.93
N MET A 53 7.99 14.04 8.05
CA MET A 53 7.60 14.85 9.19
C MET A 53 7.35 13.97 10.43
N TRP A 54 6.66 12.83 10.27
CA TRP A 54 6.38 11.91 11.37
C TRP A 54 7.64 11.32 11.99
N THR A 55 8.67 11.00 11.20
CA THR A 55 9.97 10.55 11.74
C THR A 55 10.61 11.59 12.65
N LYS A 56 10.45 12.88 12.35
CA LYS A 56 10.93 13.99 13.20
C LYS A 56 10.06 14.21 14.43
N LEU A 57 8.73 14.10 14.29
CA LEU A 57 7.78 14.30 15.39
C LEU A 57 7.97 13.25 16.48
N ARG A 58 8.13 11.98 16.09
CA ARG A 58 8.25 10.86 17.03
C ARG A 58 9.52 10.90 17.89
N TRP A 59 10.58 11.57 17.42
CA TRP A 59 11.80 11.76 18.19
C TRP A 59 11.55 12.36 19.59
N ASN A 60 10.47 13.13 19.74
CA ASN A 60 10.09 13.81 20.99
C ASN A 60 9.07 13.02 21.84
N MET A 61 8.71 11.80 21.45
CA MET A 61 7.80 10.91 22.20
C MET A 61 8.55 9.77 22.89
N LYS A 62 7.92 9.09 23.86
CA LYS A 62 8.48 7.87 24.44
C LYS A 62 8.67 6.82 23.34
N LYS A 63 9.90 6.35 23.15
CA LYS A 63 10.30 5.45 22.06
C LYS A 63 9.96 3.98 22.36
N GLU A 64 8.69 3.64 22.41
CA GLU A 64 8.27 2.22 22.36
C GLU A 64 8.20 1.80 20.89
N GLY A 65 8.93 0.76 20.49
CA GLY A 65 8.96 0.28 19.10
C GLY A 65 9.83 1.12 18.16
N ARG A 66 11.14 0.91 18.15
CA ARG A 66 12.12 1.66 17.33
C ARG A 66 12.02 1.46 15.81
N CYS A 67 11.21 0.51 15.35
CA CYS A 67 11.06 0.19 13.92
C CYS A 67 10.28 1.25 13.13
N PHE A 68 9.57 2.17 13.79
CA PHE A 68 8.70 3.14 13.10
C PHE A 68 9.47 4.01 12.12
N GLU A 69 10.61 4.56 12.54
CA GLU A 69 11.42 5.45 11.72
C GLU A 69 11.89 4.74 10.45
N ASP A 70 12.36 3.49 10.59
CA ASP A 70 12.77 2.66 9.45
C ASP A 70 11.59 2.34 8.52
N ARG A 71 10.42 1.99 9.08
CA ARG A 71 9.19 1.77 8.30
C ARG A 71 8.80 3.03 7.55
N CYS A 72 8.84 4.20 8.18
CA CYS A 72 8.58 5.47 7.48
C CYS A 72 9.60 5.72 6.36
N ILE A 73 10.90 5.48 6.59
CA ILE A 73 11.95 5.65 5.57
C ILE A 73 11.71 4.72 4.37
N ILE A 74 11.33 3.47 4.62
CA ILE A 74 10.97 2.50 3.57
C ILE A 74 9.77 3.02 2.78
N LEU A 75 8.69 3.40 3.48
CA LEU A 75 7.47 3.90 2.85
C LEU A 75 7.70 5.19 2.06
N MET A 76 8.60 6.06 2.52
CA MET A 76 9.00 7.27 1.78
C MET A 76 9.63 6.93 0.42
N LYS A 77 10.53 5.94 0.39
CA LYS A 77 11.17 5.50 -0.85
C LYS A 77 10.16 4.87 -1.80
N LEU A 78 9.29 4.02 -1.26
CA LEU A 78 8.26 3.34 -2.06
C LEU A 78 7.21 4.32 -2.59
N ALA A 79 6.81 5.33 -1.81
CA ALA A 79 5.94 6.41 -2.28
C ALA A 79 6.55 7.17 -3.45
N ASP A 80 7.85 7.46 -3.36
CA ASP A 80 8.59 8.14 -4.42
C ASP A 80 8.61 7.30 -5.69
N GLU A 81 9.00 6.03 -5.58
CA GLU A 81 9.06 5.11 -6.71
C GLU A 81 7.68 4.93 -7.36
N MET A 82 6.63 4.72 -6.57
CA MET A 82 5.25 4.65 -7.06
C MET A 82 4.83 5.93 -7.77
N ALA A 83 5.24 7.11 -7.28
CA ALA A 83 4.94 8.38 -7.95
C ALA A 83 5.64 8.50 -9.30
N HIS A 84 6.87 7.99 -9.43
CA HIS A 84 7.62 7.98 -10.68
C HIS A 84 7.07 6.95 -11.68
N SER A 85 6.59 5.80 -11.21
CA SER A 85 6.05 4.75 -12.08
C SER A 85 4.59 4.98 -12.48
N PHE A 86 3.81 5.74 -11.70
CA PHE A 86 2.38 5.94 -11.93
C PHE A 86 2.01 6.35 -13.37
N PRO A 87 2.72 7.28 -14.04
CA PRO A 87 2.41 7.66 -15.42
C PRO A 87 2.44 6.49 -16.42
N ASN A 88 3.21 5.43 -16.13
CA ASN A 88 3.34 4.27 -17.02
C ASN A 88 2.23 3.23 -16.81
N CYS A 89 1.50 3.31 -15.69
CA CYS A 89 0.44 2.37 -15.30
C CYS A 89 -0.96 2.89 -15.59
N VAL A 90 -1.05 4.15 -16.04
CA VAL A 90 -2.29 4.80 -16.43
C VAL A 90 -2.32 4.85 -17.96
N THR A 91 -3.12 3.98 -18.56
CA THR A 91 -3.49 4.19 -19.96
C THR A 91 -4.31 5.48 -20.05
N THR A 92 -4.04 6.33 -21.04
CA THR A 92 -4.85 7.54 -21.34
C THR A 92 -6.29 7.25 -21.77
N VAL A 93 -6.78 6.03 -21.54
CA VAL A 93 -8.15 5.60 -21.81
C VAL A 93 -9.02 6.20 -20.73
N ILE A 94 -9.60 7.32 -21.09
CA ILE A 94 -10.70 7.98 -20.39
C ILE A 94 -11.89 7.01 -20.42
N ASN A 95 -12.41 6.61 -19.25
CA ASN A 95 -13.61 5.78 -19.20
C ASN A 95 -14.81 6.50 -19.83
N GLU A 96 -15.95 5.81 -19.99
CA GLU A 96 -17.18 6.39 -20.57
C GLU A 96 -17.67 7.68 -19.87
N LYS A 97 -17.17 7.95 -18.65
CA LYS A 97 -17.50 9.10 -17.82
C LYS A 97 -16.47 10.24 -17.88
N GLY A 98 -15.44 10.17 -18.71
CA GLY A 98 -14.45 11.24 -18.78
C GLY A 98 -13.32 11.12 -17.75
N VAL A 99 -13.18 9.97 -17.05
CA VAL A 99 -12.29 9.79 -15.90
C VAL A 99 -11.13 8.84 -16.21
N VAL A 100 -9.96 9.18 -15.69
CA VAL A 100 -8.76 8.35 -15.71
C VAL A 100 -8.88 7.25 -14.65
N GLU A 101 -8.91 5.99 -15.06
CA GLU A 101 -8.92 4.84 -14.14
C GLU A 101 -7.57 4.12 -14.15
N ILE A 102 -7.19 3.52 -13.02
CA ILE A 102 -6.00 2.68 -12.95
C ILE A 102 -6.40 1.31 -13.48
N GLN A 103 -6.08 0.99 -14.73
CA GLN A 103 -6.43 -0.32 -15.31
C GLN A 103 -5.43 -1.42 -14.95
N ASP A 104 -4.19 -1.06 -14.59
CA ASP A 104 -3.18 -2.01 -14.17
C ASP A 104 -3.50 -2.56 -12.77
N LEU A 105 -4.03 -3.79 -12.74
CA LEU A 105 -4.36 -4.51 -11.52
C LEU A 105 -3.13 -4.80 -10.64
N ALA A 106 -1.94 -4.92 -11.23
CA ALA A 106 -0.73 -5.02 -10.42
C ALA A 106 -0.51 -3.70 -9.70
N PHE A 107 -0.66 -2.56 -10.38
CA PHE A 107 -0.52 -1.24 -9.75
C PHE A 107 -1.58 -0.94 -8.69
N GLN A 108 -2.84 -1.34 -8.95
CA GLN A 108 -3.89 -1.35 -7.93
C GLN A 108 -3.46 -2.14 -6.67
N LYS A 109 -2.89 -3.33 -6.84
CA LYS A 109 -2.38 -4.13 -5.72
C LYS A 109 -1.19 -3.47 -5.01
N GLN A 110 -0.38 -2.67 -5.69
CA GLN A 110 0.67 -1.88 -5.03
C GLN A 110 0.08 -0.82 -4.09
N PHE A 111 -1.01 -0.16 -4.49
CA PHE A 111 -1.73 0.78 -3.61
C PHE A 111 -2.32 0.08 -2.38
N ASP A 112 -2.88 -1.12 -2.55
CA ASP A 112 -3.37 -1.96 -1.44
C ASP A 112 -2.23 -2.31 -0.46
N MET A 113 -1.09 -2.80 -0.97
CA MET A 113 0.09 -3.09 -0.15
C MET A 113 0.58 -1.85 0.60
N PHE A 114 0.57 -0.69 -0.05
CA PHE A 114 0.99 0.55 0.57
C PHE A 114 -0.02 1.00 1.64
N ALA A 115 -1.32 0.90 1.39
CA ALA A 115 -2.37 1.21 2.35
C ALA A 115 -2.21 0.37 3.63
N MET A 116 -2.04 -0.95 3.52
CA MET A 116 -1.82 -1.85 4.66
C MET A 116 -0.61 -1.45 5.51
N GLN A 117 0.52 -1.13 4.87
CA GLN A 117 1.74 -0.75 5.59
C GLN A 117 1.65 0.64 6.21
N LEU A 118 1.03 1.59 5.52
CA LEU A 118 0.83 2.95 6.03
C LEU A 118 -0.16 2.93 7.21
N GLY A 119 -1.26 2.19 7.08
CA GLY A 119 -2.29 2.06 8.10
C GLY A 119 -1.79 1.38 9.37
N SER A 120 -0.85 0.45 9.26
CA SER A 120 -0.26 -0.23 10.42
C SER A 120 0.81 0.59 11.16
N LEU A 121 1.06 1.85 10.76
CA LEU A 121 1.91 2.75 11.53
C LEU A 121 1.18 3.25 12.78
N THR A 122 1.88 3.23 13.91
CA THR A 122 1.40 3.77 15.19
C THR A 122 2.50 4.53 15.90
N LEU A 123 2.16 5.64 16.54
CA LEU A 123 3.09 6.36 17.41
C LEU A 123 3.31 5.65 18.75
N TRP A 124 2.39 4.76 19.15
CA TRP A 124 2.35 4.16 20.49
C TRP A 124 3.16 2.87 20.65
N GLY A 125 3.53 2.19 19.56
CA GLY A 125 4.26 0.92 19.59
C GLY A 125 3.44 -0.24 20.20
N CYS A 126 3.23 -0.19 21.53
CA CYS A 126 2.56 -1.22 22.34
C CYS A 126 1.40 -0.67 23.20
N SER A 127 1.33 0.63 23.47
CA SER A 127 0.67 1.11 24.69
C SER A 127 -0.80 1.55 24.58
N ASN A 128 -1.38 1.73 23.39
CA ASN A 128 -2.83 1.99 23.23
C ASN A 128 -3.32 1.43 21.89
N ILE A 129 -4.44 0.69 21.92
CA ILE A 129 -4.99 0.00 20.75
C ILE A 129 -5.65 1.02 19.84
N ASP A 130 -4.84 1.59 18.96
CA ASP A 130 -5.30 2.16 17.71
C ASP A 130 -5.84 1.00 16.86
N THR A 131 -7.16 0.75 16.95
CA THR A 131 -7.81 -0.43 16.35
C THR A 131 -7.56 -0.49 14.85
N ALA A 132 -7.64 0.64 14.14
CA ALA A 132 -7.40 0.70 12.70
C ALA A 132 -5.95 0.30 12.37
N ALA A 133 -4.97 0.74 13.17
CA ALA A 133 -3.58 0.32 13.00
C ALA A 133 -3.38 -1.17 13.26
N VAL A 134 -4.07 -1.71 14.26
CA VAL A 134 -4.02 -3.14 14.59
C VAL A 134 -4.62 -3.98 13.47
N GLU A 135 -5.78 -3.60 12.95
CA GLU A 135 -6.42 -4.28 11.82
C GLU A 135 -5.50 -4.29 10.59
N ASN A 136 -4.89 -3.14 10.26
CA ASN A 136 -3.90 -3.06 9.19
C ASN A 136 -2.66 -3.92 9.47
N ALA A 137 -2.18 -3.99 10.71
CA ALA A 137 -1.05 -4.83 11.06
C ALA A 137 -1.37 -6.33 10.91
N CYS A 138 -2.59 -6.74 11.28
CA CYS A 138 -3.10 -8.09 11.00
C CYS A 138 -3.14 -8.36 9.49
N MET A 139 -3.66 -7.43 8.68
CA MET A 139 -3.69 -7.57 7.22
C MET A 139 -2.28 -7.70 6.61
N VAL A 140 -1.29 -6.97 7.15
CA VAL A 140 0.12 -7.12 6.76
C VAL A 140 0.63 -8.55 7.01
N GLU A 141 0.36 -9.12 8.19
CA GLU A 141 0.80 -10.49 8.50
C GLU A 141 0.04 -11.55 7.69
N GLU A 142 -1.24 -11.32 7.38
CA GLU A 142 -2.01 -12.17 6.47
C GLU A 142 -1.41 -12.17 5.07
N GLU A 143 -1.13 -10.99 4.51
CA GLU A 143 -0.55 -10.84 3.18
C GLU A 143 0.85 -11.47 3.11
N GLN A 144 1.68 -11.29 4.15
CA GLN A 144 2.97 -11.97 4.23
C GLN A 144 2.81 -13.49 4.14
N ARG A 145 1.89 -14.08 4.90
CA ARG A 145 1.65 -15.52 4.86
C ARG A 145 1.12 -15.99 3.50
N ARG A 146 0.33 -15.18 2.78
CA ARG A 146 -0.06 -15.49 1.39
C ARG A 146 1.17 -15.61 0.49
N TRP A 147 2.12 -14.69 0.61
CA TRP A 147 3.36 -14.73 -0.18
C TRP A 147 4.26 -15.91 0.18
N GLU A 148 4.35 -16.29 1.46
CA GLU A 148 5.12 -17.45 1.91
C GLU A 148 4.53 -18.78 1.43
N GLN A 149 3.20 -18.90 1.41
CA GLN A 149 2.51 -20.11 0.95
C GLN A 149 2.53 -20.23 -0.59
N LYS A 150 2.53 -19.10 -1.31
CA LYS A 150 2.56 -19.10 -2.78
C LYS A 150 3.97 -19.38 -3.29
N GLN A 151 4.16 -20.50 -3.98
CA GLN A 151 5.44 -20.80 -4.65
C GLN A 151 5.81 -19.73 -5.70
N PRO A 152 7.06 -19.22 -5.71
CA PRO A 152 7.50 -18.21 -6.69
C PRO A 152 7.38 -18.65 -8.15
N SER A 153 7.49 -19.94 -8.44
CA SER A 153 7.33 -20.50 -9.79
C SER A 153 5.92 -20.34 -10.37
N ARG A 154 4.93 -19.99 -9.54
CA ARG A 154 3.55 -19.70 -9.96
C ARG A 154 3.30 -18.24 -10.29
N ASP A 155 4.30 -17.37 -10.11
CA ASP A 155 4.18 -15.96 -10.41
C ASP A 155 4.52 -15.69 -11.89
N ASP A 156 3.59 -15.02 -12.59
CA ASP A 156 3.91 -14.31 -13.84
C ASP A 156 4.79 -13.07 -13.54
N GLU A 157 5.21 -12.34 -14.57
CA GLU A 157 6.09 -11.16 -14.41
C GLU A 157 5.50 -10.11 -13.44
N ARG A 158 4.18 -9.92 -13.47
CA ARG A 158 3.47 -9.00 -12.55
C ARG A 158 3.49 -9.53 -11.11
N GLY A 159 3.23 -10.81 -10.92
CA GLY A 159 3.30 -11.47 -9.62
C GLY A 159 4.71 -11.42 -9.01
N GLN A 160 5.74 -11.60 -9.82
CA GLN A 160 7.13 -11.50 -9.37
C GLN A 160 7.48 -10.08 -8.95
N SER A 161 7.03 -9.09 -9.73
CA SER A 161 7.20 -7.67 -9.40
C SER A 161 6.51 -7.29 -8.09
N LEU A 162 5.27 -7.77 -7.89
CA LEU A 162 4.53 -7.57 -6.64
C LEU A 162 5.20 -8.25 -5.44
N ARG A 163 5.69 -9.47 -5.60
CA ARG A 163 6.44 -10.17 -4.54
C ARG A 163 7.70 -9.39 -4.16
N PHE A 164 8.47 -8.94 -5.14
CA PHE A 164 9.67 -8.14 -4.90
C PHE A 164 9.32 -6.84 -4.16
N LEU A 165 8.26 -6.15 -4.59
CA LEU A 165 7.80 -4.95 -3.91
C LEU A 165 7.35 -5.24 -2.46
N TRP A 166 6.58 -6.32 -2.26
CA TRP A 166 6.12 -6.73 -0.94
C TRP A 166 7.28 -7.01 0.02
N THR A 167 8.34 -7.68 -0.43
CA THR A 167 9.53 -7.94 0.42
C THR A 167 10.21 -6.66 0.91
N ARG A 168 10.01 -5.54 0.21
CA ARG A 168 10.54 -4.23 0.61
C ARG A 168 9.57 -3.51 1.56
N PHE A 169 8.27 -3.70 1.37
CA PHE A 169 7.23 -3.20 2.28
C PHE A 169 7.26 -3.89 3.63
N TYR A 170 7.43 -5.22 3.63
CA TYR A 170 7.40 -6.05 4.83
C TYR A 170 8.71 -5.92 5.62
N TYR A 171 8.69 -5.05 6.63
CA TYR A 171 9.82 -4.79 7.51
C TYR A 171 9.53 -5.21 8.95
N LYS A 172 10.47 -5.96 9.53
CA LYS A 172 10.54 -6.26 10.95
C LYS A 172 11.94 -5.98 11.45
N ASP A 173 12.03 -5.48 12.67
CA ASP A 173 13.29 -5.29 13.37
C ASP A 173 13.33 -6.26 14.55
N ASP A 174 14.27 -7.19 14.51
CA ASP A 174 14.42 -8.28 15.48
C ASP A 174 14.69 -7.80 16.91
N HIS A 175 15.10 -6.54 17.11
CA HIS A 175 15.25 -5.97 18.44
C HIS A 175 14.28 -4.81 18.72
N CYS A 176 13.20 -4.74 17.95
CA CYS A 176 12.07 -3.88 18.25
C CYS A 176 11.05 -4.64 19.11
N ASP A 177 10.58 -3.99 20.17
CA ASP A 177 9.63 -4.52 21.14
C ASP A 177 8.16 -4.22 20.78
N CYS A 178 7.90 -3.69 19.57
CA CYS A 178 6.52 -3.43 19.14
C CYS A 178 5.77 -4.73 18.80
N HIS A 179 4.45 -4.73 19.00
CA HIS A 179 3.61 -5.90 18.77
C HIS A 179 3.76 -6.53 17.38
N GLN A 180 3.97 -5.71 16.33
CA GLN A 180 4.15 -6.21 14.98
C GLN A 180 5.51 -6.91 14.79
N CYS A 181 6.60 -6.34 15.30
CA CYS A 181 7.93 -6.99 15.25
C CYS A 181 7.99 -8.24 16.13
N LEU A 182 7.20 -8.27 17.21
CA LEU A 182 7.04 -9.42 18.10
C LEU A 182 6.08 -10.51 17.58
N ASN A 183 5.57 -10.39 16.34
CA ASN A 183 4.66 -11.37 15.74
C ASN A 183 3.33 -11.56 16.50
N LEU A 184 2.87 -10.55 17.25
CA LEU A 184 1.63 -10.67 18.03
C LEU A 184 0.35 -10.51 17.20
N TYR A 185 0.46 -10.03 15.96
CA TYR A 185 -0.64 -9.92 15.00
C TYR A 185 -0.70 -11.08 14.00
N VAL A 186 0.15 -12.10 14.16
CA VAL A 186 0.13 -13.26 13.26
C VAL A 186 -1.23 -13.96 13.38
N PRO A 187 -1.97 -14.14 12.27
CA PRO A 187 -3.30 -14.72 12.34
C PRO A 187 -3.21 -16.19 12.80
N LEU A 188 -4.27 -16.72 13.41
CA LEU A 188 -4.31 -18.12 13.82
C LEU A 188 -4.77 -19.08 12.72
N ARG A 189 -5.39 -18.53 11.66
CA ARG A 189 -5.95 -19.30 10.54
C ARG A 189 -5.11 -19.13 9.30
N ASP A 190 -5.17 -20.09 8.37
CA ASP A 190 -4.55 -19.91 7.07
C ASP A 190 -5.22 -18.77 6.29
N PRO A 191 -4.44 -17.89 5.63
CA PRO A 191 -5.00 -16.79 4.88
C PRO A 191 -5.70 -17.33 3.64
N THR A 192 -6.80 -16.68 3.26
CA THR A 192 -7.42 -16.92 1.95
C THR A 192 -6.40 -16.59 0.85
N PRO A 193 -6.16 -17.47 -0.14
CA PRO A 193 -5.23 -17.19 -1.23
C PRO A 193 -5.64 -15.92 -1.99
N SER A 194 -4.65 -15.11 -2.40
CA SER A 194 -4.92 -13.97 -3.28
C SER A 194 -5.49 -14.46 -4.62
N PRO A 195 -6.53 -13.82 -5.16
CA PRO A 195 -7.02 -14.16 -6.49
C PRO A 195 -5.90 -13.96 -7.52
N PRO A 196 -5.81 -14.83 -8.54
CA PRO A 196 -4.84 -14.63 -9.61
C PRO A 196 -5.13 -13.33 -10.35
N LEU A 197 -4.07 -12.62 -10.77
CA LEU A 197 -4.24 -11.52 -11.71
C LEU A 197 -4.78 -12.10 -13.03
N PRO A 198 -5.79 -11.47 -13.66
CA PRO A 198 -6.29 -11.93 -14.95
C PRO A 198 -5.17 -11.89 -16.00
N PRO A 199 -5.19 -12.81 -16.98
CA PRO A 199 -4.14 -12.90 -17.99
C PRO A 199 -3.99 -11.57 -18.75
N LEU A 200 -2.76 -11.28 -19.18
CA LEU A 200 -2.53 -10.17 -20.12
C LEU A 200 -3.26 -10.50 -21.43
N PHE A 201 -4.09 -9.59 -21.92
CA PHE A 201 -4.67 -9.73 -23.25
C PHE A 201 -3.54 -9.70 -24.27
N ASN A 202 -3.19 -10.84 -24.83
CA ASN A 202 -2.35 -10.90 -26.02
C ASN A 202 -3.18 -10.35 -27.17
N SER A 203 -2.73 -9.25 -27.77
CA SER A 203 -3.36 -8.68 -28.97
C SER A 203 -3.34 -9.60 -30.19
N SER A 204 -2.77 -10.82 -30.09
CA SER A 204 -2.76 -11.82 -31.16
C SER A 204 -4.10 -12.53 -31.35
N ASP A 205 -5.05 -12.40 -30.42
CA ASP A 205 -6.40 -12.97 -30.56
C ASP A 205 -7.41 -11.94 -31.09
N SER A 206 -6.92 -10.98 -31.88
CA SER A 206 -7.79 -10.17 -32.73
C SER A 206 -8.23 -11.03 -33.91
N ASP A 207 -9.38 -11.70 -33.75
CA ASP A 207 -10.07 -12.41 -34.81
C ASP A 207 -10.30 -11.48 -36.03
N PRO A 208 -10.15 -12.00 -37.26
CA PRO A 208 -10.19 -11.21 -38.48
C PRO A 208 -11.64 -10.89 -38.85
N MET A 209 -12.20 -9.81 -38.30
CA MET A 209 -13.40 -9.14 -38.83
C MET A 209 -13.08 -8.34 -40.10
N PHE A 210 -12.43 -9.00 -41.07
CA PHE A 210 -12.17 -8.49 -42.42
C PHE A 210 -12.40 -9.62 -43.43
N SER A 211 -13.64 -10.11 -43.53
CA SER A 211 -14.07 -11.02 -44.61
C SER A 211 -15.59 -10.97 -44.87
N LEU A 212 -16.24 -9.80 -44.70
CA LEU A 212 -17.66 -9.65 -45.02
C LEU A 212 -17.96 -8.37 -45.82
N LEU A 213 -17.14 -8.06 -46.81
CA LEU A 213 -17.48 -7.12 -47.88
C LEU A 213 -16.89 -7.58 -49.22
N GLU A 214 -17.26 -8.77 -49.67
CA GLU A 214 -17.32 -9.10 -51.10
C GLU A 214 -18.56 -9.98 -51.32
N GLU A 215 -19.68 -9.35 -51.69
CA GLU A 215 -20.59 -9.75 -52.78
C GLU A 215 -21.66 -8.66 -53.00
#